data_AF-A0A6N6T3Y7-F1
#
_entry.id   AF-A0A6N6T3Y7-F1
#
_cell.length_a   1.000
_cell.length_b   1.000
_cell.length_c   1.000
_cell.angle_alpha   90.00
_cell.angle_beta   90.00
_cell.angle_gamma   90.00
#
_symmetry.space_group_name_H-M   'P 1'
#
loop_
_entity.id
_entity.type
_entity.pdbx_description
1 polymer ?
#
loop_
_entity_poly.entity_id
_entity_poly.type
_entity_poly.pdbx_seq_one_letter_code
_entity_poly.pdbx_strand_id
1 'polypeptide(L)'
;MLSKMQHIQDAELERLAAEAGPDSLEAKTLDDLRRERAQDRQAFAFRIGEYYVVGPMPDAETDLTMSLAYEYVKRMKRGDA
;
A
#
# COMPACT_ATOMS: atom_id res chain seq x y z
N MET A 1 -11.19 9.46 -12.18
CA MET A 1 -9.88 8.86 -12.52
C MET A 1 -9.56 7.85 -11.42
N LEU A 2 -9.25 6.59 -11.77
CA LEU A 2 -8.88 5.56 -10.79
C LEU A 2 -7.55 5.95 -10.12
N SER A 3 -7.46 5.86 -8.80
CA SER A 3 -6.17 5.95 -8.12
C SER A 3 -5.32 4.75 -8.52
N LYS A 4 -4.17 5.01 -9.16
CA LYS A 4 -3.22 3.98 -9.56
C LYS A 4 -2.43 3.49 -8.36
N MET A 5 -2.17 2.18 -8.27
CA MET A 5 -1.25 1.64 -7.29
C MET A 5 0.19 2.02 -7.63
N GLN A 6 0.93 2.48 -6.63
CA GLN A 6 2.29 2.98 -6.79
C GLN A 6 3.25 2.12 -5.98
N HIS A 7 4.25 1.55 -6.63
CA HIS A 7 5.35 0.88 -5.94
C HIS A 7 6.17 1.92 -5.18
N ILE A 8 6.29 1.75 -3.86
CA ILE A 8 7.09 2.60 -2.99
C ILE A 8 8.44 1.94 -2.80
N GLN A 9 9.51 2.67 -3.08
CA GLN A 9 10.86 2.20 -2.83
C GLN A 9 11.12 2.14 -1.32
N ASP A 10 11.89 1.15 -0.87
CA ASP A 10 12.19 0.94 0.55
C ASP A 10 12.70 2.21 1.25
N ALA A 11 13.66 2.91 0.64
CA ALA A 11 14.23 4.14 1.21
C ALA A 11 13.19 5.26 1.39
N GLU A 12 12.22 5.34 0.48
CA GLU A 12 11.13 6.30 0.58
C GLU A 12 10.14 5.89 1.68
N LEU A 13 9.81 4.60 1.78
CA LEU A 13 8.95 4.10 2.85
C LEU A 13 9.58 4.32 4.23
N GLU A 14 10.89 4.10 4.37
CA GLU A 14 11.63 4.37 5.60
C GLU A 14 11.62 5.85 5.97
N ARG A 15 11.82 6.73 4.99
CA ARG A 15 11.72 8.18 5.20
C ARG A 15 10.33 8.58 5.66
N LEU A 16 9.29 8.11 4.98
CA LEU A 16 7.89 8.41 5.30
C LEU A 16 7.51 7.89 6.69
N ALA A 17 7.95 6.68 7.07
CA ALA A 17 7.74 6.11 8.40
C ALA A 17 8.43 6.93 9.51
N ALA A 18 9.66 7.39 9.26
CA ALA A 18 10.38 8.25 10.21
C ALA A 18 9.71 9.61 10.39
N GLU A 19 9.20 10.21 9.30
CA GLU A 19 8.51 11.50 9.33
C GLU A 19 7.14 11.44 10.02
N ALA A 20 6.38 10.37 9.77
CA ALA A 20 5.03 10.20 10.31
C ALA A 20 5.01 9.63 11.74
N GLY A 21 6.11 9.02 12.18
CA GLY A 21 6.24 8.43 13.50
C GLY A 21 5.78 6.97 13.60
N PRO A 22 6.02 6.31 14.76
CA PRO A 22 5.93 4.86 14.90
C PRO A 22 4.51 4.29 14.78
N ASP A 23 3.46 5.08 15.06
CA ASP A 23 2.07 4.61 14.99
C ASP A 23 1.41 4.82 13.62
N SER A 24 2.14 5.41 12.66
CA SER A 24 1.69 5.72 11.31
C SER A 24 1.40 4.46 10.47
N LEU A 25 0.65 4.64 9.38
CA LEU A 25 0.42 3.55 8.43
C LEU A 25 1.72 3.16 7.73
N GLU A 26 2.57 4.13 7.46
CA GLU A 26 3.89 4.00 6.87
C GLU A 26 4.80 3.10 7.74
N ALA A 27 4.88 3.37 9.04
CA ALA A 27 5.67 2.59 9.98
C ALA A 27 5.16 1.14 10.08
N LYS A 28 3.85 0.95 10.20
CA LYS A 28 3.23 -0.39 10.21
C LYS A 28 3.48 -1.15 8.90
N THR A 29 3.41 -0.47 7.77
CA THR A 29 3.69 -1.04 6.44
C THR A 29 5.15 -1.46 6.32
N LEU A 30 6.08 -0.64 6.84
CA LEU A 30 7.50 -0.97 6.87
C LEU A 30 7.77 -2.22 7.72
N ASP A 31 7.13 -2.32 8.88
CA ASP A 31 7.23 -3.49 9.75
C ASP A 31 6.65 -4.74 9.09
N ASP A 32 5.50 -4.62 8.41
CA ASP A 32 4.91 -5.71 7.63
C ASP A 32 5.82 -6.16 6.50
N LEU A 33 6.40 -5.24 5.73
CA LEU A 33 7.36 -5.54 4.66
C LEU A 33 8.58 -6.29 5.19
N ARG A 34 9.13 -5.83 6.32
CA ARG A 34 10.26 -6.50 6.98
C ARG A 34 9.88 -7.90 7.46
N ARG A 35 8.70 -8.07 8.04
CA ARG A 35 8.18 -9.37 8.49
C ARG A 35 7.98 -10.35 7.34
N GLU A 36 7.44 -9.90 6.21
CA GLU A 36 7.25 -10.71 5.01
C GLU A 36 8.59 -11.19 4.46
N ARG A 37 9.56 -10.29 4.31
CA ARG A 37 10.91 -10.60 3.80
C ARG A 37 11.75 -11.44 4.78
N ALA A 38 11.54 -11.31 6.08
CA ALA A 38 12.16 -12.19 7.07
C ALA A 38 11.74 -13.66 6.92
N GLN A 39 10.64 -13.93 6.22
CA GLN A 39 10.18 -15.27 5.85
C GLN A 39 10.61 -15.67 4.43
N ASP A 40 11.63 -15.00 3.89
CA ASP A 40 12.19 -15.23 2.55
C ASP A 40 11.16 -15.05 1.41
N ARG A 41 10.15 -14.21 1.65
CA ARG A 41 9.17 -13.85 0.62
C ARG A 41 9.65 -12.64 -0.18
N GLN A 42 9.50 -12.73 -1.50
CA GLN A 42 9.71 -11.59 -2.39
C GLN A 42 8.52 -10.62 -2.29
N ALA A 43 8.57 -9.73 -1.29
CA ALA A 43 7.53 -8.75 -1.01
C ALA A 43 8.00 -7.31 -1.25
N PHE A 44 7.04 -6.46 -1.62
CA PHE A 44 7.18 -5.05 -1.93
C PHE A 44 6.05 -4.25 -1.28
N ALA A 45 6.25 -2.95 -1.11
CA ALA A 45 5.25 -2.04 -0.57
C ALA A 45 4.61 -1.20 -1.68
N PHE A 46 3.30 -1.07 -1.63
CA PHE A 46 2.53 -0.30 -2.59
C PHE A 46 1.60 0.68 -1.90
N ARG A 47 1.42 1.86 -2.49
CA ARG A 47 0.44 2.86 -2.06
C ARG A 47 -0.73 2.89 -3.02
N ILE A 48 -1.93 2.99 -2.48
CA ILE A 48 -3.12 3.36 -3.25
C ILE A 48 -3.97 4.37 -2.47
N GLY A 49 -3.91 5.63 -2.93
CA GLY A 49 -4.51 6.75 -2.21
C GLY A 49 -3.93 6.88 -0.80
N GLU A 50 -4.76 6.64 0.21
CA GLU A 50 -4.40 6.69 1.63
C GLU A 50 -4.06 5.31 2.24
N TYR A 51 -4.12 4.24 1.44
CA TYR A 51 -3.85 2.89 1.90
C TYR A 51 -2.48 2.41 1.44
N TYR A 52 -1.94 1.48 2.22
CA TYR A 52 -0.71 0.76 1.94
C TYR A 52 -0.99 -0.73 1.84
N VAL A 53 -0.26 -1.41 0.96
CA VAL A 53 -0.36 -2.85 0.71
C VAL A 53 1.04 -3.43 0.67
N VAL A 54 1.25 -4.57 1.31
CA VAL A 54 2.48 -5.35 1.23
C VAL A 54 2.18 -6.68 0.54
N GLY A 55 3.00 -7.05 -0.44
CA GLY A 55 2.82 -8.30 -1.17
C GLY A 55 3.80 -8.46 -2.35
N PRO A 56 3.65 -9.53 -3.15
CA PRO A 56 4.44 -9.72 -4.36
C PRO A 56 4.14 -8.63 -5.39
N MET A 57 4.97 -8.55 -6.44
CA MET A 57 4.70 -7.64 -7.56
C MET A 57 3.35 -8.02 -8.23
N PRO A 58 2.38 -7.11 -8.27
CA PRO A 58 1.07 -7.38 -8.84
C PRO A 58 1.14 -7.44 -10.37
N ASP A 59 0.34 -8.33 -10.95
CA ASP A 59 0.05 -8.29 -12.39
C ASP A 59 -0.99 -7.19 -12.71
N ALA A 60 -1.25 -6.99 -14.00
CA ALA A 60 -2.17 -5.95 -14.46
C ALA A 60 -3.62 -6.16 -13.95
N GLU A 61 -4.06 -7.40 -13.78
CA GLU A 61 -5.40 -7.73 -13.27
C GLU A 61 -5.51 -7.39 -11.77
N THR A 62 -4.48 -7.72 -11.01
CA THR A 62 -4.38 -7.41 -9.58
C THR A 62 -4.32 -5.89 -9.36
N ASP A 63 -3.52 -5.17 -10.15
CA ASP A 63 -3.45 -3.70 -10.10
C ASP A 63 -4.82 -3.05 -10.36
N LEU A 64 -5.53 -3.51 -11.39
CA LEU A 64 -6.85 -3.01 -11.72
C LEU A 64 -7.87 -3.32 -10.62
N THR A 65 -7.90 -4.56 -10.12
CA THR A 65 -8.82 -4.99 -9.07
C THR A 65 -8.65 -4.17 -7.79
N MET A 66 -7.41 -3.98 -7.34
CA MET A 66 -7.11 -3.18 -6.16
C MET A 66 -7.50 -1.71 -6.35
N SER A 67 -7.29 -1.18 -7.56
CA SER A 67 -7.70 0.18 -7.93
C SER A 67 -9.22 0.38 -7.93
N LEU A 68 -9.97 -0.60 -8.44
CA LEU A 68 -11.43 -0.58 -8.41
C LEU A 68 -11.97 -0.72 -6.97
N ALA A 69 -11.39 -1.62 -6.18
CA ALA A 69 -11.77 -1.81 -4.78
C ALA A 69 -11.57 -0.52 -3.96
N TYR A 70 -10.45 0.18 -4.15
CA TYR A 70 -10.21 1.46 -3.51
C TYR A 70 -11.28 2.50 -3.89
N GLU A 71 -11.60 2.66 -5.17
CA GLU A 71 -12.63 3.63 -5.59
C GLU A 71 -14.02 3.26 -5.07
N TYR A 72 -14.35 1.97 -4.99
CA TYR A 72 -15.60 1.50 -4.40
C TYR A 72 -15.70 1.88 -2.92
N VAL A 73 -14.67 1.56 -2.13
CA VAL A 73 -14.60 1.91 -0.70
C VAL A 73 -14.68 3.42 -0.50
N LYS A 74 -13.97 4.19 -1.33
CA LYS A 74 -13.98 5.65 -1.31
C LYS A 74 -15.37 6.23 -1.59
N ARG A 75 -16.15 5.67 -2.52
CA ARG A 75 -17.53 6.08 -2.79
C ARG A 75 -18.46 5.77 -1.62
N MET A 76 -18.36 4.58 -1.04
CA MET A 76 -19.15 4.22 0.15
C MET A 76 -18.90 5.18 1.31
N LYS A 77 -17.64 5.58 1.55
CA LYS A 77 -17.29 6.55 2.60
C LYS A 77 -17.85 7.96 2.34
N ARG A 78 -18.16 8.32 1.09
CA ARG A 78 -18.72 9.63 0.72
C ARG A 78 -20.25 9.67 0.74
N GLY A 79 -20.92 8.52 0.90
CA GLY A 79 -22.38 8.43 0.82
C GLY A 79 -22.93 8.47 -0.61
N ASP A 80 -22.06 8.34 -1.62
CA ASP A 80 -22.41 8.38 -3.05
C ASP A 80 -22.71 6.98 -3.62
N ALA A 81 -23.16 6.04 -2.79
CA ALA A 81 -23.37 4.64 -3.16
C ALA A 81 -24.67 4.43 -3.95
#